data_AF-A0A6P5NYA3-F1
#
_entry.id   AF-A0A6P5NYA3-F1
#
_cell.length_a   1.000
_cell.length_b   1.000
_cell.length_c   1.000
_cell.angle_alpha   90.00
_cell.angle_beta   90.00
_cell.angle_gamma   90.00
#
_symmetry.space_group_name_H-M   'P 1'
#
loop_
_entity.id
_entity.type
_entity.pdbx_description
1 polymer ?
#
loop_
_entity_poly.entity_id
_entity_poly.type
_entity_poly.pdbx_seq_one_letter_code
_entity_poly.pdbx_strand_id
1 'polypeptide(L)'
;MSEAARDLSPRAPPAVAAAAAEEKKGKEPEREKLPPIVTAGAAAGLDRGSKGQISTFSSFVSTVTQKKEAAENRNSPTHLALPNIRNVRDLPPICLDVRQKQRMSVEALSSEVKVPPLPEPTLPSQPKTVKDFEEDLEKAEATGNWKTVHAFYITAFDSFTELNTAFKKDATASFNTIEDSGVNANLVNAVFDALLNTPQDIQKSVLKGIINSLLQEWKGPRTKDDLRAYFILLQNPQFNITSTYVIYAHLLRQIATLVEADHHFLVHWLKKLSQKKFKQLVERLLQFVSLRLFPAKPEEFPPLTKCSWWIPSAAKVLALLNTANNLVHPPLVPYTDFYNSTLDHIDLMEEYHTWQSFGNSHSRFSFCQYPFVISIAAKKIIIQRDSEQQMISIARQSLVDKVSRRQRPDMNMLFLNMKVRRTHLVSDSLDELTRKRADLKKKLKVTFVGEAGLDMGGLTKEWFLLLIRQIFHPDYGMFTYHKDSHCHWFSSFKCDNYSEFRLVGIYS
;
A
#
# COMPACT_ATOMS: atom_id res chain seq x y z
N MET A 1 -66.96 28.05 -42.70
CA MET A 1 -66.38 26.79 -42.21
C MET A 1 -64.89 27.01 -41.99
N SER A 2 -64.33 26.48 -40.89
CA SER A 2 -62.91 26.35 -40.49
C SER A 2 -61.88 27.48 -40.72
N GLU A 3 -61.12 27.75 -39.65
CA GLU A 3 -59.63 27.70 -39.50
C GLU A 3 -58.70 28.10 -40.67
N ALA A 4 -57.50 28.67 -40.45
CA ALA A 4 -56.90 29.29 -39.26
C ALA A 4 -55.61 30.10 -39.62
N ALA A 5 -55.42 31.22 -38.92
CA ALA A 5 -54.18 31.89 -38.50
C ALA A 5 -52.87 31.87 -39.35
N ARG A 6 -52.47 33.06 -39.84
CA ARG A 6 -51.18 33.78 -39.58
C ARG A 6 -51.24 35.15 -40.31
N ASP A 7 -51.38 36.29 -39.63
CA ASP A 7 -50.42 37.02 -38.77
C ASP A 7 -49.52 38.01 -39.56
N LEU A 8 -49.67 39.33 -39.31
CA LEU A 8 -48.82 40.44 -39.82
C LEU A 8 -49.20 41.81 -39.20
N SER A 9 -48.25 42.46 -38.50
CA SER A 9 -48.16 43.94 -38.24
C SER A 9 -49.23 44.63 -37.34
N PRO A 10 -49.04 45.91 -36.90
CA PRO A 10 -47.83 46.52 -36.33
C PRO A 10 -48.04 47.49 -35.12
N ARG A 11 -46.99 47.69 -34.31
CA ARG A 11 -46.51 48.95 -33.69
C ARG A 11 -47.51 50.09 -33.31
N ALA A 12 -47.77 50.32 -32.01
CA ALA A 12 -47.95 51.65 -31.39
C ALA A 12 -47.83 51.63 -29.82
N PRO A 13 -47.37 52.71 -29.15
CA PRO A 13 -47.31 52.88 -27.68
C PRO A 13 -48.30 54.01 -27.23
N PRO A 14 -48.10 54.84 -26.16
CA PRO A 14 -47.50 54.69 -24.80
C PRO A 14 -48.47 55.15 -23.66
N ALA A 15 -48.11 54.97 -22.36
CA ALA A 15 -48.51 55.83 -21.21
C ALA A 15 -48.06 55.23 -19.84
N VAL A 16 -47.83 55.94 -18.71
CA VAL A 16 -47.57 57.37 -18.35
C VAL A 16 -47.03 57.43 -16.89
N ALA A 17 -46.11 58.37 -16.57
CA ALA A 17 -45.75 58.92 -15.22
C ALA A 17 -45.25 57.96 -14.09
N ALA A 18 -44.54 58.37 -13.03
CA ALA A 18 -43.62 59.48 -12.65
C ALA A 18 -42.95 59.04 -11.30
N ALA A 19 -41.90 59.64 -10.69
CA ALA A 19 -41.23 60.94 -10.80
C ALA A 19 -39.72 60.85 -10.40
N ALA A 20 -39.04 62.00 -10.25
CA ALA A 20 -37.58 62.20 -10.03
C ALA A 20 -37.09 61.88 -8.57
N ALA A 21 -35.81 61.99 -8.15
CA ALA A 21 -34.66 62.74 -8.70
C ALA A 21 -33.25 62.29 -8.16
N GLU A 22 -32.21 62.86 -8.80
CA GLU A 22 -30.82 63.16 -8.33
C GLU A 22 -29.68 62.11 -8.21
N GLU A 23 -28.44 62.63 -8.23
CA GLU A 23 -27.18 61.99 -8.64
C GLU A 23 -26.27 61.47 -7.50
N LYS A 24 -25.45 60.41 -7.75
CA LYS A 24 -23.98 60.53 -7.98
C LYS A 24 -23.18 59.21 -8.10
N LYS A 25 -22.20 59.25 -9.02
CA LYS A 25 -20.92 58.48 -9.12
C LYS A 25 -20.94 56.94 -8.99
N GLY A 26 -20.60 56.26 -10.09
CA GLY A 26 -20.31 54.81 -10.12
C GLY A 26 -18.83 54.44 -10.21
N LYS A 27 -18.57 53.13 -10.43
CA LYS A 27 -17.32 52.51 -10.89
C LYS A 27 -17.64 51.21 -11.65
N GLU A 28 -16.80 50.86 -12.63
CA GLU A 28 -16.95 49.69 -13.52
C GLU A 28 -16.77 48.34 -12.81
N PRO A 29 -17.29 47.22 -13.39
CA PRO A 29 -16.98 45.87 -12.93
C PRO A 29 -15.59 45.40 -13.41
N GLU A 30 -14.81 44.79 -12.52
CA GLU A 30 -13.49 44.25 -12.85
C GLU A 30 -13.54 43.02 -13.76
N ARG A 31 -12.61 42.95 -14.71
CA ARG A 31 -12.32 41.72 -15.48
C ARG A 31 -11.59 40.71 -14.61
N GLU A 32 -12.00 39.45 -14.69
CA GLU A 32 -11.29 38.32 -14.07
C GLU A 32 -9.83 38.25 -14.54
N LYS A 33 -8.90 38.32 -13.59
CA LYS A 33 -7.46 38.11 -13.82
C LYS A 33 -7.09 36.67 -13.50
N LEU A 34 -6.36 36.03 -14.40
CA LEU A 34 -5.74 34.72 -14.17
C LEU A 34 -4.68 34.81 -13.05
N PRO A 35 -4.49 33.74 -12.25
CA PRO A 35 -3.51 33.71 -11.16
C PRO A 35 -2.05 33.72 -11.68
N PRO A 36 -1.09 34.16 -10.84
CA PRO A 36 0.29 34.41 -11.27
C PRO A 36 1.11 33.14 -11.54
N ILE A 37 2.14 33.31 -12.38
CA ILE A 37 3.08 32.26 -12.77
C ILE A 37 4.13 32.07 -11.67
N VAL A 38 4.25 30.86 -11.11
CA VAL A 38 5.41 30.46 -10.31
C VAL A 38 6.47 29.86 -11.23
N THR A 39 7.51 30.64 -11.54
CA THR A 39 8.72 30.14 -12.21
C THR A 39 9.61 29.40 -11.22
N ALA A 40 9.73 28.09 -11.36
CA ALA A 40 10.77 27.31 -10.70
C ALA A 40 12.04 27.30 -11.57
N GLY A 41 13.17 27.81 -11.06
CA GLY A 41 14.42 27.82 -11.80
C GLY A 41 15.65 28.20 -10.98
N ALA A 42 16.70 27.39 -11.13
CA ALA A 42 18.09 27.57 -10.68
C ALA A 42 18.41 27.37 -9.18
N ALA A 43 19.66 26.94 -8.95
CA ALA A 43 20.14 26.35 -7.70
C ALA A 43 21.33 27.09 -7.09
N ALA A 44 21.41 27.09 -5.74
CA ALA A 44 22.59 27.20 -4.87
C ALA A 44 22.08 27.04 -3.41
N GLY A 45 22.79 26.51 -2.42
CA GLY A 45 24.13 25.90 -2.36
C GLY A 45 24.21 24.97 -1.13
N LEU A 46 25.40 24.47 -0.79
CA LEU A 46 25.61 23.43 0.22
C LEU A 46 25.11 23.80 1.64
N ASP A 47 24.63 22.79 2.37
CA ASP A 47 25.19 22.55 3.71
C ASP A 47 25.27 21.03 4.04
N ARG A 48 26.22 20.63 4.89
CA ARG A 48 26.50 19.22 5.22
C ARG A 48 25.72 18.76 6.46
N GLY A 49 24.73 17.89 6.26
CA GLY A 49 24.04 17.14 7.33
C GLY A 49 24.34 15.63 7.28
N SER A 50 24.47 15.00 8.45
CA SER A 50 24.94 13.61 8.63
C SER A 50 24.09 12.55 7.92
N LYS A 51 24.75 11.57 7.28
CA LYS A 51 24.09 10.39 6.68
C LYS A 51 23.52 9.47 7.77
N GLY A 52 22.20 9.47 7.93
CA GLY A 52 21.45 8.34 8.50
C GLY A 52 20.90 7.47 7.37
N GLN A 53 21.43 6.28 7.15
CA GLN A 53 20.78 5.29 6.29
C GLN A 53 19.56 4.73 7.02
N ILE A 54 18.37 4.90 6.46
CA ILE A 54 17.13 4.31 6.98
C ILE A 54 16.46 3.55 5.83
N SER A 55 16.34 2.22 5.99
CA SER A 55 15.65 1.35 5.04
C SER A 55 14.15 1.59 5.10
N THR A 56 13.52 1.90 3.97
CA THR A 56 12.06 2.07 3.91
C THR A 56 11.40 0.70 3.68
N PHE A 57 10.27 0.43 4.35
CA PHE A 57 9.49 -0.82 4.19
C PHE A 57 9.11 -1.16 2.73
N SER A 58 9.00 -0.16 1.85
CA SER A 58 8.87 -0.39 0.40
C SER A 58 10.07 -1.11 -0.22
N SER A 59 11.30 -0.87 0.27
CA SER A 59 12.50 -1.62 -0.12
C SER A 59 12.39 -3.10 0.28
N PHE A 60 11.89 -3.39 1.49
CA PHE A 60 11.65 -4.76 1.95
C PHE A 60 10.62 -5.49 1.07
N VAL A 61 9.45 -4.89 0.84
CA VAL A 61 8.42 -5.46 -0.05
C VAL A 61 8.97 -5.67 -1.48
N SER A 62 9.68 -4.68 -2.03
CA SER A 62 10.28 -4.76 -3.38
C SER A 62 11.42 -5.77 -3.50
N THR A 63 12.26 -5.94 -2.47
CA THR A 63 13.34 -6.95 -2.50
C THR A 63 12.78 -8.36 -2.34
N VAL A 64 11.69 -8.55 -1.58
CA VAL A 64 10.99 -9.84 -1.48
C VAL A 64 10.33 -10.22 -2.81
N THR A 65 9.71 -9.28 -3.54
CA THR A 65 9.16 -9.57 -4.88
C THR A 65 10.24 -9.75 -5.96
N GLN A 66 11.27 -8.90 -6.03
CA GLN A 66 12.35 -9.04 -7.01
C GLN A 66 13.16 -10.32 -6.85
N LYS A 67 13.40 -10.77 -5.60
CA LYS A 67 14.14 -12.02 -5.33
C LYS A 67 13.36 -13.27 -5.77
N LYS A 68 12.03 -13.17 -5.91
CA LYS A 68 11.14 -14.23 -6.35
C LYS A 68 11.12 -14.37 -7.88
N GLU A 69 11.04 -13.25 -8.60
CA GLU A 69 11.21 -13.23 -10.08
C GLU A 69 12.58 -13.79 -10.51
N ALA A 70 13.63 -13.52 -9.73
CA ALA A 70 14.97 -14.08 -9.98
C ALA A 70 15.11 -15.58 -9.65
N ALA A 71 14.20 -16.14 -8.84
CA ALA A 71 14.23 -17.55 -8.43
C ALA A 71 13.45 -18.47 -9.40
N GLU A 72 12.36 -17.96 -10.00
CA GLU A 72 11.54 -18.71 -10.96
C GLU A 72 12.23 -18.87 -12.34
N ASN A 73 13.32 -18.14 -12.61
CA ASN A 73 13.92 -18.00 -13.95
C ASN A 73 15.33 -18.60 -14.11
N ARG A 74 15.66 -19.68 -13.37
CA ARG A 74 16.95 -20.39 -13.49
C ARG A 74 16.80 -21.87 -13.81
N ASN A 75 16.81 -22.19 -15.10
CA ASN A 75 17.06 -23.55 -15.59
C ASN A 75 18.24 -23.60 -16.59
N SER A 76 19.29 -24.33 -16.17
CA SER A 76 20.40 -24.91 -16.96
C SER A 76 21.45 -23.99 -17.63
N PRO A 77 22.71 -24.49 -17.83
CA PRO A 77 23.89 -23.63 -17.95
C PRO A 77 24.73 -23.83 -19.22
N THR A 78 25.73 -22.96 -19.46
CA THR A 78 26.90 -23.31 -20.26
C THR A 78 28.16 -22.60 -19.75
N HIS A 79 29.27 -23.35 -19.63
CA HIS A 79 30.59 -22.85 -19.22
C HIS A 79 31.27 -22.06 -20.34
N LEU A 80 32.09 -21.07 -19.96
CA LEU A 80 33.37 -20.74 -20.62
C LEU A 80 34.28 -20.02 -19.61
N ALA A 81 35.59 -20.23 -19.70
CA ALA A 81 36.55 -19.90 -18.63
C ALA A 81 37.62 -18.90 -19.07
N LEU A 82 37.95 -17.95 -18.16
CA LEU A 82 39.28 -17.43 -17.75
C LEU A 82 40.32 -17.00 -18.83
N PRO A 83 41.17 -15.95 -18.59
CA PRO A 83 42.02 -15.89 -17.39
C PRO A 83 42.35 -14.54 -16.71
N ASN A 84 42.85 -14.70 -15.47
CA ASN A 84 43.56 -13.81 -14.53
C ASN A 84 44.32 -12.56 -15.02
N ILE A 85 44.43 -11.57 -14.11
CA ILE A 85 45.72 -11.14 -13.50
C ILE A 85 45.49 -10.52 -12.09
N ARG A 86 46.54 -10.54 -11.25
CA ARG A 86 46.54 -10.37 -9.78
C ARG A 86 46.57 -8.91 -9.29
N ASN A 87 46.09 -8.65 -8.07
CA ASN A 87 46.99 -8.41 -6.90
C ASN A 87 46.26 -8.34 -5.55
N VAL A 88 46.97 -8.75 -4.50
CA VAL A 88 46.50 -8.99 -3.12
C VAL A 88 47.26 -8.08 -2.14
N ARG A 89 46.63 -7.69 -1.02
CA ARG A 89 47.32 -7.49 0.27
C ARG A 89 46.46 -7.97 1.43
N ASP A 90 47.03 -8.85 2.25
CA ASP A 90 46.41 -9.50 3.39
C ASP A 90 46.56 -8.71 4.71
N LEU A 91 45.86 -9.15 5.76
CA LEU A 91 46.13 -8.83 7.16
C LEU A 91 46.22 -10.13 8.00
N PRO A 92 47.16 -10.26 8.95
CA PRO A 92 47.45 -11.52 9.66
C PRO A 92 46.70 -11.70 11.01
N PRO A 93 46.81 -12.86 11.69
CA PRO A 93 45.84 -13.32 12.70
C PRO A 93 46.33 -13.32 14.18
N ILE A 94 45.46 -13.88 15.03
CA ILE A 94 45.46 -14.04 16.50
C ILE A 94 46.62 -14.90 17.06
N CYS A 95 47.22 -14.53 18.21
CA CYS A 95 47.41 -15.44 19.36
C CYS A 95 47.78 -14.75 20.71
N LEU A 96 47.79 -15.56 21.77
CA LEU A 96 47.93 -15.28 23.21
C LEU A 96 49.36 -14.89 23.66
N ASP A 97 49.51 -14.20 24.80
CA ASP A 97 50.30 -14.73 25.93
C ASP A 97 50.06 -14.06 27.31
N VAL A 98 50.65 -14.65 28.36
CA VAL A 98 50.34 -14.58 29.80
C VAL A 98 51.26 -13.63 30.60
N ARG A 99 50.73 -12.98 31.66
CA ARG A 99 51.47 -12.88 32.96
C ARG A 99 50.65 -12.56 34.20
N GLN A 100 50.89 -13.35 35.26
CA GLN A 100 50.35 -13.19 36.61
C GLN A 100 51.23 -12.28 37.51
N LYS A 101 50.61 -11.57 38.46
CA LYS A 101 51.07 -11.21 39.83
C LYS A 101 50.01 -10.26 40.45
N GLN A 102 49.71 -10.22 41.76
CA GLN A 102 50.20 -10.98 42.92
C GLN A 102 49.11 -11.02 44.01
N ARG A 103 49.26 -11.93 45.00
CA ARG A 103 48.29 -12.29 46.05
C ARG A 103 48.47 -11.47 47.34
N MET A 104 47.39 -11.10 48.02
CA MET A 104 47.32 -10.88 49.49
C MET A 104 45.91 -11.22 50.01
N SER A 105 45.82 -11.70 51.26
CA SER A 105 44.60 -12.21 51.91
C SER A 105 44.63 -11.88 53.40
N VAL A 106 43.47 -11.54 53.99
CA VAL A 106 43.11 -11.43 55.44
C VAL A 106 41.66 -10.89 55.52
N GLU A 107 40.71 -11.40 56.31
CA GLU A 107 40.63 -12.69 57.03
C GLU A 107 39.17 -13.12 57.37
N ALA A 108 39.04 -14.15 58.20
CA ALA A 108 37.90 -14.75 58.92
C ALA A 108 37.13 -13.79 59.88
N LEU A 109 35.93 -14.06 60.45
CA LEU A 109 34.93 -15.16 60.46
C LEU A 109 33.63 -14.67 61.15
N SER A 110 32.42 -15.19 60.81
CA SER A 110 31.36 -15.49 61.82
C SER A 110 30.11 -16.25 61.28
N SER A 111 29.83 -17.38 61.95
CA SER A 111 28.54 -18.06 62.27
C SER A 111 27.34 -18.11 61.30
N GLU A 112 26.85 -19.34 61.10
CA GLU A 112 25.55 -19.71 60.52
C GLU A 112 24.33 -19.23 61.33
N VAL A 113 23.22 -18.90 60.65
CA VAL A 113 21.86 -19.20 61.11
C VAL A 113 21.06 -19.77 59.93
N LYS A 114 20.58 -21.00 60.08
CA LYS A 114 19.86 -21.76 59.05
C LYS A 114 18.35 -21.57 59.22
N VAL A 115 17.72 -20.78 58.34
CA VAL A 115 16.26 -20.59 58.31
C VAL A 115 15.63 -21.69 57.42
N PRO A 116 14.53 -22.35 57.83
CA PRO A 116 13.83 -23.31 56.98
C PRO A 116 13.23 -22.61 55.74
N PRO A 117 13.20 -23.26 54.56
CA PRO A 117 12.50 -22.70 53.41
C PRO A 117 10.98 -22.65 53.71
N LEU A 118 10.38 -21.49 53.45
CA LEU A 118 8.92 -21.35 53.37
C LEU A 118 8.39 -22.22 52.21
N PRO A 119 7.16 -22.75 52.30
CA PRO A 119 6.58 -23.53 51.21
C PRO A 119 6.48 -22.68 49.94
N GLU A 120 7.00 -23.18 48.82
CA GLU A 120 6.77 -22.56 47.51
C GLU A 120 5.26 -22.55 47.21
N PRO A 121 4.69 -21.44 46.72
CA PRO A 121 3.34 -21.45 46.20
C PRO A 121 3.31 -22.31 44.93
N THR A 122 2.59 -23.43 44.97
CA THR A 122 2.39 -24.33 43.84
C THR A 122 1.76 -23.60 42.66
N LEU A 123 2.56 -23.35 41.62
CA LEU A 123 2.09 -22.81 40.34
C LEU A 123 1.19 -23.83 39.62
N PRO A 124 -0.11 -23.54 39.37
CA PRO A 124 -0.94 -24.39 38.52
C PRO A 124 -0.54 -24.19 37.06
N SER A 125 0.48 -24.93 36.61
CA SER A 125 1.22 -24.68 35.36
C SER A 125 0.91 -25.67 34.23
N GLN A 126 -0.38 -25.85 33.92
CA GLN A 126 -0.81 -26.34 32.61
C GLN A 126 -1.77 -25.35 31.94
N PRO A 127 -1.54 -24.98 30.66
CA PRO A 127 -2.53 -24.23 29.90
C PRO A 127 -3.76 -25.12 29.69
N LYS A 128 -4.97 -24.57 29.90
CA LYS A 128 -6.23 -25.29 29.66
C LYS A 128 -6.26 -25.83 28.24
N THR A 129 -6.66 -27.08 28.06
CA THR A 129 -6.87 -27.63 26.72
C THR A 129 -8.14 -27.06 26.10
N VAL A 130 -8.28 -27.23 24.77
CA VAL A 130 -9.47 -26.82 24.04
C VAL A 130 -10.73 -27.46 24.62
N LYS A 131 -10.64 -28.75 24.98
CA LYS A 131 -11.76 -29.51 25.57
C LYS A 131 -12.17 -28.99 26.94
N ASP A 132 -11.21 -28.67 27.81
CA ASP A 132 -11.51 -28.14 29.15
C ASP A 132 -12.26 -26.80 29.06
N PHE A 133 -11.90 -25.97 28.07
CA PHE A 133 -12.57 -24.70 27.81
C PHE A 133 -13.96 -24.89 27.19
N GLU A 134 -14.10 -25.80 26.23
CA GLU A 134 -15.41 -26.14 25.62
C GLU A 134 -16.37 -26.73 26.65
N GLU A 135 -15.91 -27.62 27.53
CA GLU A 135 -16.70 -28.15 28.63
C GLU A 135 -17.12 -27.06 29.65
N ASP A 136 -16.22 -26.15 30.02
CA ASP A 136 -16.54 -25.02 30.89
C ASP A 136 -17.58 -24.08 30.25
N LEU A 137 -17.54 -23.92 28.92
CA LEU A 137 -18.48 -23.13 28.15
C LEU A 137 -19.86 -23.78 28.07
N GLU A 138 -19.94 -25.06 27.70
CA GLU A 138 -21.21 -25.82 27.67
C GLU A 138 -21.88 -25.84 29.06
N LYS A 139 -21.09 -26.02 30.14
CA LYS A 139 -21.59 -25.93 31.52
C LYS A 139 -22.10 -24.52 31.85
N ALA A 140 -21.41 -23.46 31.41
CA ALA A 140 -21.85 -22.08 31.63
C ALA A 140 -23.13 -21.74 30.85
N GLU A 141 -23.27 -22.21 29.61
CA GLU A 141 -24.48 -22.03 28.79
C GLU A 141 -25.68 -22.81 29.37
N ALA A 142 -25.47 -24.07 29.77
CA ALA A 142 -26.54 -24.91 30.33
C ALA A 142 -27.02 -24.47 31.73
N THR A 143 -26.13 -23.89 32.55
CA THR A 143 -26.45 -23.46 33.93
C THR A 143 -26.70 -21.95 34.09
N GLY A 144 -26.34 -21.14 33.08
CA GLY A 144 -26.31 -19.68 33.17
C GLY A 144 -25.20 -19.12 34.09
N ASN A 145 -24.35 -19.97 34.68
CA ASN A 145 -23.31 -19.56 35.63
C ASN A 145 -21.96 -19.36 34.95
N TRP A 146 -21.71 -18.13 34.50
CA TRP A 146 -20.51 -17.78 33.74
C TRP A 146 -19.23 -17.57 34.55
N LYS A 147 -19.22 -17.79 35.88
CA LYS A 147 -18.09 -17.43 36.75
C LYS A 147 -16.75 -18.04 36.33
N THR A 148 -16.72 -19.33 35.98
CA THR A 148 -15.49 -20.03 35.59
C THR A 148 -14.92 -19.49 34.27
N VAL A 149 -15.80 -19.25 33.29
CA VAL A 149 -15.47 -18.69 31.98
C VAL A 149 -15.00 -17.23 32.13
N HIS A 150 -15.70 -16.44 32.95
CA HIS A 150 -15.34 -15.05 33.24
C HIS A 150 -13.98 -14.92 33.93
N ALA A 151 -13.71 -15.77 34.92
CA ALA A 151 -12.41 -15.82 35.59
C ALA A 151 -11.28 -16.15 34.60
N PHE A 152 -11.47 -17.14 33.72
CA PHE A 152 -10.52 -17.45 32.66
C PHE A 152 -10.25 -16.25 31.74
N TYR A 153 -11.29 -15.57 31.26
CA TYR A 153 -11.14 -14.39 30.40
C TYR A 153 -10.46 -13.21 31.11
N ILE A 154 -10.74 -12.98 32.40
CA ILE A 154 -10.06 -11.95 33.18
C ILE A 154 -8.57 -12.29 33.27
N THR A 155 -8.22 -13.49 33.76
CA THR A 155 -6.82 -13.88 33.95
C THR A 155 -6.06 -13.86 32.62
N ALA A 156 -6.58 -14.50 31.57
CA ALA A 156 -5.90 -14.61 30.29
C ALA A 156 -5.68 -13.27 29.57
N PHE A 157 -6.49 -12.23 29.83
CA PHE A 157 -6.35 -10.92 29.19
C PHE A 157 -5.88 -9.80 30.13
N ASP A 158 -5.51 -10.11 31.39
CA ASP A 158 -5.03 -9.11 32.36
C ASP A 158 -3.68 -8.49 31.94
N SER A 159 -2.76 -9.32 31.45
CA SER A 159 -1.44 -8.91 30.99
C SER A 159 -0.96 -9.71 29.77
N PHE A 160 0.06 -9.20 29.06
CA PHE A 160 0.71 -9.95 27.99
C PHE A 160 1.38 -11.25 28.49
N THR A 161 1.84 -11.31 29.74
CA THR A 161 2.45 -12.52 30.32
C THR A 161 1.40 -13.61 30.49
N GLU A 162 0.24 -13.28 31.06
CA GLU A 162 -0.88 -14.22 31.22
C GLU A 162 -1.45 -14.63 29.86
N LEU A 163 -1.60 -13.70 28.92
CA LEU A 163 -2.07 -13.99 27.57
C LEU A 163 -1.16 -15.00 26.85
N ASN A 164 0.16 -14.81 26.94
CA ASN A 164 1.10 -15.78 26.39
C ASN A 164 1.00 -17.12 27.10
N THR A 165 0.90 -17.13 28.43
CA THR A 165 0.83 -18.36 29.23
C THR A 165 -0.43 -19.17 28.93
N ALA A 166 -1.59 -18.50 28.84
CA ALA A 166 -2.88 -19.13 28.53
C ALA A 166 -2.93 -19.76 27.13
N PHE A 167 -2.25 -19.17 26.15
CA PHE A 167 -2.32 -19.61 24.74
C PHE A 167 -1.04 -20.31 24.22
N LYS A 168 -0.04 -20.58 25.06
CA LYS A 168 1.17 -21.33 24.67
C LYS A 168 0.85 -22.82 24.45
N LYS A 169 1.40 -23.43 23.40
CA LYS A 169 1.30 -24.89 23.16
C LYS A 169 1.96 -25.69 24.29
N ASP A 170 3.22 -25.38 24.55
CA ASP A 170 4.06 -26.07 25.54
C ASP A 170 4.64 -25.04 26.51
N ALA A 171 4.35 -25.17 27.81
CA ALA A 171 4.84 -24.25 28.84
C ALA A 171 6.38 -24.15 28.85
N THR A 172 7.07 -25.29 28.68
CA THR A 172 8.52 -25.45 28.83
C THR A 172 9.34 -25.12 27.58
N ALA A 173 8.74 -25.12 26.38
CA ALA A 173 9.49 -24.90 25.14
C ALA A 173 9.73 -23.41 24.85
N SER A 174 10.90 -23.09 24.26
CA SER A 174 11.28 -21.73 23.85
C SER A 174 11.04 -21.52 22.36
N PHE A 175 9.83 -21.11 21.99
CA PHE A 175 9.39 -20.91 20.60
C PHE A 175 9.96 -19.64 19.94
N ASN A 176 11.28 -19.49 19.95
CA ASN A 176 11.97 -18.26 19.55
C ASN A 176 12.24 -18.16 18.04
N THR A 177 11.56 -18.97 17.22
CA THR A 177 11.81 -19.09 15.79
C THR A 177 10.78 -18.34 14.94
N ILE A 178 11.17 -18.07 13.70
CA ILE A 178 10.31 -17.50 12.67
C ILE A 178 9.28 -18.55 12.20
N GLU A 179 9.56 -19.84 12.42
CA GLU A 179 8.75 -20.95 11.95
C GLU A 179 7.54 -21.23 12.84
N ASP A 180 7.68 -21.33 14.16
CA ASP A 180 6.55 -21.56 15.06
C ASP A 180 6.44 -20.42 16.07
N SER A 181 5.26 -19.79 16.13
CA SER A 181 4.93 -18.82 17.16
C SER A 181 4.78 -19.49 18.53
N GLY A 182 4.55 -20.81 18.59
CA GLY A 182 4.29 -21.52 19.85
C GLY A 182 2.89 -21.27 20.40
N VAL A 183 2.03 -20.59 19.64
CA VAL A 183 0.65 -20.27 20.03
C VAL A 183 -0.28 -21.41 19.62
N ASN A 184 -1.13 -21.87 20.53
CA ASN A 184 -2.16 -22.86 20.27
C ASN A 184 -3.32 -22.22 19.49
N ALA A 185 -3.18 -22.21 18.15
CA ALA A 185 -4.16 -21.62 17.25
C ALA A 185 -5.59 -22.19 17.42
N ASN A 186 -5.72 -23.46 17.80
CA ASN A 186 -7.03 -24.09 18.02
C ASN A 186 -7.72 -23.50 19.26
N LEU A 187 -6.99 -23.36 20.37
CA LEU A 187 -7.49 -22.71 21.58
C LEU A 187 -7.82 -21.22 21.34
N VAL A 188 -6.94 -20.50 20.65
CA VAL A 188 -7.19 -19.09 20.26
C VAL A 188 -8.48 -18.97 19.43
N ASN A 189 -8.71 -19.90 18.48
CA ASN A 189 -9.93 -19.92 17.68
C ASN A 189 -11.17 -20.20 18.54
N ALA A 190 -11.16 -21.26 19.36
CA ALA A 190 -12.29 -21.63 20.20
C ALA A 190 -12.68 -20.51 21.18
N VAL A 191 -11.69 -19.92 21.87
CA VAL A 191 -11.90 -18.81 22.79
C VAL A 191 -12.46 -17.58 22.06
N PHE A 192 -11.88 -17.17 20.93
CA PHE A 192 -12.39 -16.00 20.22
C PHE A 192 -13.75 -16.22 19.54
N ASP A 193 -14.04 -17.41 19.00
CA ASP A 193 -15.34 -17.70 18.40
C ASP A 193 -16.45 -17.78 19.46
N ALA A 194 -16.13 -18.22 20.69
CA ALA A 194 -17.05 -18.16 21.84
C ALA A 194 -17.26 -16.73 22.38
N LEU A 195 -16.23 -15.88 22.38
CA LEU A 195 -16.23 -14.56 23.04
C LEU A 195 -17.43 -13.67 22.67
N LEU A 196 -17.88 -13.67 21.40
CA LEU A 196 -19.02 -12.86 20.96
C LEU A 196 -20.37 -13.32 21.54
N ASN A 197 -20.48 -14.59 21.91
CA ASN A 197 -21.70 -15.17 22.51
C ASN A 197 -21.73 -15.02 24.04
N THR A 198 -20.59 -14.70 24.67
CA THR A 198 -20.51 -14.48 26.13
C THR A 198 -21.26 -13.22 26.58
N PRO A 199 -21.70 -13.15 27.86
CA PRO A 199 -22.28 -11.95 28.45
C PRO A 199 -21.44 -10.67 28.28
N GLN A 200 -22.14 -9.53 28.18
CA GLN A 200 -21.55 -8.23 27.85
C GLN A 200 -20.52 -7.72 28.88
N ASP A 201 -20.63 -8.13 30.14
CA ASP A 201 -19.66 -7.86 31.20
C ASP A 201 -18.33 -8.61 30.98
N ILE A 202 -18.37 -9.85 30.48
CA ILE A 202 -17.16 -10.60 30.07
C ILE A 202 -16.50 -9.90 28.89
N GLN A 203 -17.28 -9.58 27.86
CA GLN A 203 -16.79 -8.87 26.67
C GLN A 203 -16.10 -7.54 27.04
N LYS A 204 -16.69 -6.74 27.95
CA LYS A 204 -16.10 -5.50 28.46
C LYS A 204 -14.86 -5.75 29.34
N SER A 205 -14.83 -6.84 30.11
CA SER A 205 -13.68 -7.21 30.94
C SER A 205 -12.46 -7.53 30.08
N VAL A 206 -12.62 -8.29 29.00
CA VAL A 206 -11.56 -8.58 28.02
C VAL A 206 -11.04 -7.29 27.38
N LEU A 207 -11.92 -6.41 26.91
CA LEU A 207 -11.52 -5.11 26.34
C LEU A 207 -10.77 -4.23 27.34
N LYS A 208 -11.16 -4.25 28.63
CA LYS A 208 -10.46 -3.53 29.71
C LYS A 208 -9.05 -4.09 29.94
N GLY A 209 -8.87 -5.41 29.97
CA GLY A 209 -7.56 -6.05 30.08
C GLY A 209 -6.63 -5.70 28.91
N ILE A 210 -7.18 -5.71 27.69
CA ILE A 210 -6.47 -5.27 26.48
C ILE A 210 -6.07 -3.79 26.57
N ILE A 211 -6.97 -2.90 27.01
CA ILE A 211 -6.65 -1.48 27.23
C ILE A 211 -5.51 -1.34 28.23
N ASN A 212 -5.59 -1.99 29.40
CA ASN A 212 -4.55 -1.93 30.43
C ASN A 212 -3.18 -2.37 29.87
N SER A 213 -3.16 -3.51 29.17
CA SER A 213 -1.95 -4.06 28.54
C SER A 213 -1.36 -3.15 27.45
N LEU A 214 -2.20 -2.44 26.68
CA LEU A 214 -1.78 -1.51 25.63
C LEU A 214 -1.37 -0.12 26.16
N LEU A 215 -1.88 0.28 27.33
CA LEU A 215 -1.59 1.56 27.98
C LEU A 215 -0.32 1.54 28.84
N GLN A 216 0.16 0.38 29.28
CA GLN A 216 1.46 0.29 29.95
C GLN A 216 2.55 0.86 29.03
N GLU A 217 3.22 1.92 29.47
CA GLU A 217 4.32 2.53 28.71
C GLU A 217 5.54 1.61 28.72
N TRP A 218 5.74 0.90 27.61
CA TRP A 218 6.91 0.03 27.43
C TRP A 218 8.17 0.86 27.22
N LYS A 219 9.06 0.84 28.23
CA LYS A 219 10.34 1.57 28.26
C LYS A 219 11.55 0.72 27.83
N GLY A 220 11.32 -0.45 27.26
CA GLY A 220 12.37 -1.40 26.84
C GLY A 220 12.13 -1.99 25.44
N PRO A 221 13.11 -2.74 24.91
CA PRO A 221 12.96 -3.45 23.63
C PRO A 221 11.85 -4.51 23.74
N ARG A 222 11.09 -4.69 22.64
CA ARG A 222 10.02 -5.68 22.57
C ARG A 222 10.59 -7.10 22.63
N THR A 223 9.92 -7.94 23.40
CA THR A 223 10.21 -9.36 23.53
C THR A 223 9.44 -10.18 22.49
N LYS A 224 9.85 -11.43 22.26
CA LYS A 224 9.09 -12.34 21.38
C LYS A 224 7.72 -12.72 21.97
N ASP A 225 7.58 -12.65 23.30
CA ASP A 225 6.30 -12.81 23.98
C ASP A 225 5.35 -11.63 23.66
N ASP A 226 5.85 -10.40 23.58
CA ASP A 226 5.03 -9.25 23.12
C ASP A 226 4.52 -9.44 21.68
N LEU A 227 5.37 -9.98 20.79
CA LEU A 227 4.97 -10.26 19.40
C LEU A 227 3.87 -11.32 19.32
N ARG A 228 3.93 -12.35 20.17
CA ARG A 228 2.88 -13.38 20.27
C ARG A 228 1.59 -12.78 20.83
N ALA A 229 1.68 -11.93 21.87
CA ALA A 229 0.53 -11.20 22.40
C ALA A 229 -0.13 -10.35 21.30
N TYR A 230 0.64 -9.59 20.51
CA TYR A 230 0.11 -8.85 19.37
C TYR A 230 -0.52 -9.74 18.29
N PHE A 231 0.10 -10.88 17.98
CA PHE A 231 -0.44 -11.85 17.03
C PHE A 231 -1.78 -12.47 17.49
N ILE A 232 -1.92 -12.75 18.79
CA ILE A 232 -3.19 -13.21 19.40
C ILE A 232 -4.22 -12.07 19.36
N LEU A 233 -3.90 -10.89 19.90
CA LEU A 233 -4.84 -9.78 20.02
C LEU A 233 -5.36 -9.27 18.67
N LEU A 234 -4.54 -9.29 17.61
CA LEU A 234 -4.96 -8.89 16.27
C LEU A 234 -6.16 -9.71 15.75
N GLN A 235 -6.29 -10.96 16.23
CA GLN A 235 -7.36 -11.89 15.85
C GLN A 235 -8.69 -11.63 16.56
N ASN A 236 -8.73 -10.89 17.69
CA ASN A 236 -9.93 -10.69 18.51
C ASN A 236 -11.14 -10.15 17.68
N PRO A 237 -12.27 -10.89 17.60
CA PRO A 237 -13.42 -10.51 16.79
C PRO A 237 -14.26 -9.37 17.33
N GLN A 238 -14.06 -8.94 18.58
CA GLN A 238 -14.70 -7.73 19.12
C GLN A 238 -14.35 -6.48 18.29
N PHE A 239 -13.18 -6.47 17.64
CA PHE A 239 -12.73 -5.41 16.73
C PHE A 239 -13.51 -5.31 15.40
N ASN A 240 -14.55 -6.13 15.20
CA ASN A 240 -15.55 -5.90 14.16
C ASN A 240 -16.57 -4.78 14.54
N ILE A 241 -16.64 -4.38 15.82
CA ILE A 241 -17.65 -3.43 16.33
C ILE A 241 -17.04 -2.02 16.43
N THR A 242 -17.69 -1.00 15.85
CA THR A 242 -17.15 0.37 15.75
C THR A 242 -16.80 1.01 17.09
N SER A 243 -17.56 0.71 18.16
CA SER A 243 -17.27 1.18 19.52
C SER A 243 -15.91 0.75 20.08
N THR A 244 -15.30 -0.32 19.52
CA THR A 244 -13.99 -0.81 19.93
C THR A 244 -12.83 -0.23 19.11
N TYR A 245 -13.12 0.55 18.07
CA TYR A 245 -12.11 1.00 17.09
C TYR A 245 -10.99 1.86 17.69
N VAL A 246 -11.25 2.58 18.79
CA VAL A 246 -10.19 3.30 19.52
C VAL A 246 -9.12 2.32 20.05
N ILE A 247 -9.56 1.22 20.67
CA ILE A 247 -8.69 0.17 21.21
C ILE A 247 -7.95 -0.52 20.06
N TYR A 248 -8.68 -0.84 18.98
CA TYR A 248 -8.09 -1.47 17.80
C TYR A 248 -7.03 -0.57 17.15
N ALA A 249 -7.29 0.73 16.99
CA ALA A 249 -6.31 1.68 16.49
C ALA A 249 -5.03 1.67 17.34
N HIS A 250 -5.14 1.71 18.67
CA HIS A 250 -3.98 1.65 19.55
C HIS A 250 -3.17 0.35 19.40
N LEU A 251 -3.82 -0.80 19.24
CA LEU A 251 -3.17 -2.08 18.92
C LEU A 251 -2.43 -2.00 17.57
N LEU A 252 -3.11 -1.53 16.51
CA LEU A 252 -2.52 -1.38 15.18
C LEU A 252 -1.34 -0.42 15.18
N ARG A 253 -1.39 0.66 15.98
CA ARG A 253 -0.27 1.59 16.15
C ARG A 253 0.93 0.90 16.76
N GLN A 254 0.77 0.15 17.84
CA GLN A 254 1.87 -0.59 18.47
C GLN A 254 2.53 -1.55 17.47
N ILE A 255 1.73 -2.33 16.73
CA ILE A 255 2.23 -3.24 15.68
C ILE A 255 2.93 -2.45 14.57
N ALA A 256 2.37 -1.34 14.10
CA ALA A 256 2.96 -0.50 13.06
C ALA A 256 4.30 0.15 13.51
N THR A 257 4.49 0.42 14.79
CA THR A 257 5.73 1.01 15.35
C THR A 257 6.84 -0.01 15.67
N LEU A 258 6.60 -1.31 15.54
CA LEU A 258 7.64 -2.32 15.70
C LEU A 258 8.79 -2.15 14.70
N VAL A 259 9.95 -2.72 15.02
CA VAL A 259 11.13 -2.72 14.14
C VAL A 259 10.98 -3.75 13.02
N GLU A 260 11.73 -3.58 11.93
CA GLU A 260 11.66 -4.43 10.73
C GLU A 260 11.92 -5.92 11.04
N ALA A 261 12.80 -6.23 12.01
CA ALA A 261 13.05 -7.59 12.48
C ALA A 261 11.80 -8.22 13.12
N ASP A 262 11.04 -7.48 13.92
CA ASP A 262 9.82 -7.96 14.57
C ASP A 262 8.68 -8.15 13.56
N HIS A 263 8.58 -7.25 12.57
CA HIS A 263 7.68 -7.40 11.42
C HIS A 263 7.95 -8.69 10.66
N HIS A 264 9.21 -9.11 10.52
CA HIS A 264 9.57 -10.36 9.86
C HIS A 264 9.02 -11.60 10.59
N PHE A 265 9.10 -11.64 11.94
CA PHE A 265 8.47 -12.71 12.73
C PHE A 265 6.94 -12.72 12.54
N LEU A 266 6.28 -11.56 12.71
CA LEU A 266 4.83 -11.44 12.56
C LEU A 266 4.35 -11.88 11.17
N VAL A 267 5.01 -11.47 10.09
CA VAL A 267 4.70 -11.87 8.71
C VAL A 267 4.76 -13.39 8.54
N HIS A 268 5.76 -14.06 9.12
CA HIS A 268 5.90 -15.51 9.02
C HIS A 268 4.94 -16.31 9.93
N TRP A 269 4.41 -15.70 10.98
CA TRP A 269 3.34 -16.30 11.79
C TRP A 269 1.96 -16.06 11.15
N LEU A 270 1.70 -14.86 10.60
CA LEU A 270 0.46 -14.51 9.89
C LEU A 270 0.21 -15.41 8.67
N LYS A 271 1.26 -15.79 7.94
CA LYS A 271 1.11 -16.71 6.79
C LYS A 271 0.72 -18.15 7.16
N LYS A 272 0.71 -18.50 8.46
CA LYS A 272 0.27 -19.80 8.98
C LYS A 272 -1.20 -19.80 9.44
N LEU A 273 -1.90 -18.66 9.37
CA LEU A 273 -3.33 -18.59 9.65
C LEU A 273 -4.14 -19.35 8.59
N SER A 274 -5.29 -19.89 8.98
CA SER A 274 -6.23 -20.48 8.02
C SER A 274 -6.80 -19.41 7.09
N GLN A 275 -7.08 -19.78 5.84
CA GLN A 275 -7.63 -18.87 4.82
C GLN A 275 -8.86 -18.09 5.33
N LYS A 276 -9.79 -18.75 6.04
CA LYS A 276 -10.98 -18.12 6.63
C LYS A 276 -10.62 -17.00 7.61
N LYS A 277 -9.74 -17.28 8.58
CA LYS A 277 -9.34 -16.29 9.61
C LYS A 277 -8.49 -15.17 8.99
N PHE A 278 -7.59 -15.52 8.06
CA PHE A 278 -6.79 -14.55 7.33
C PHE A 278 -7.65 -13.56 6.53
N LYS A 279 -8.66 -14.06 5.79
CA LYS A 279 -9.61 -13.22 5.06
C LYS A 279 -10.38 -12.28 6.00
N GLN A 280 -10.90 -12.81 7.11
CA GLN A 280 -11.60 -12.00 8.13
C GLN A 280 -10.74 -10.88 8.73
N LEU A 281 -9.42 -11.08 8.88
CA LEU A 281 -8.49 -10.03 9.32
C LEU A 281 -8.32 -8.93 8.27
N VAL A 282 -8.18 -9.30 6.99
CA VAL A 282 -8.09 -8.33 5.89
C VAL A 282 -9.38 -7.53 5.80
N GLU A 283 -10.54 -8.18 5.76
CA GLU A 283 -11.87 -7.55 5.71
C GLU A 283 -12.08 -6.57 6.88
N ARG A 284 -11.75 -6.97 8.12
CA ARG A 284 -11.82 -6.11 9.31
C ARG A 284 -10.97 -4.84 9.18
N LEU A 285 -9.74 -4.98 8.69
CA LEU A 285 -8.83 -3.84 8.50
C LEU A 285 -9.30 -2.90 7.39
N LEU A 286 -9.81 -3.44 6.28
CA LEU A 286 -10.39 -2.64 5.21
C LEU A 286 -11.64 -1.90 5.70
N GLN A 287 -12.54 -2.58 6.41
CA GLN A 287 -13.73 -1.99 7.03
C GLN A 287 -13.37 -0.89 8.04
N PHE A 288 -12.35 -1.10 8.88
CA PHE A 288 -11.82 -0.09 9.80
C PHE A 288 -11.35 1.16 9.05
N VAL A 289 -10.59 1.00 7.95
CA VAL A 289 -10.16 2.13 7.10
C VAL A 289 -11.36 2.83 6.45
N SER A 290 -12.30 2.08 5.88
CA SER A 290 -13.48 2.62 5.20
C SER A 290 -14.38 3.42 6.12
N LEU A 291 -14.75 2.88 7.29
CA LEU A 291 -15.56 3.59 8.28
C LEU A 291 -14.81 4.75 8.95
N ARG A 292 -13.47 4.71 8.99
CA ARG A 292 -12.67 5.83 9.48
C ARG A 292 -12.59 7.00 8.48
N LEU A 293 -12.63 6.71 7.18
CA LEU A 293 -12.72 7.70 6.10
C LEU A 293 -14.15 8.26 5.98
N PHE A 294 -15.15 7.37 6.02
CA PHE A 294 -16.56 7.67 5.77
C PHE A 294 -17.42 7.20 6.96
N PRO A 295 -17.37 7.88 8.11
CA PRO A 295 -18.18 7.51 9.27
C PRO A 295 -19.66 7.80 9.03
N ALA A 296 -20.55 6.97 9.58
CA ALA A 296 -22.00 7.16 9.46
C ALA A 296 -22.49 8.42 10.20
N LYS A 297 -21.78 8.83 11.26
CA LYS A 297 -22.01 10.09 12.00
C LYS A 297 -20.66 10.78 12.26
N PRO A 298 -20.51 12.09 12.02
CA PRO A 298 -19.25 12.81 12.25
C PRO A 298 -18.70 12.69 13.69
N GLU A 299 -19.57 12.49 14.67
CA GLU A 299 -19.25 12.38 16.09
C GLU A 299 -18.88 10.95 16.55
N GLU A 300 -19.03 9.93 15.69
CA GLU A 300 -18.80 8.52 16.06
C GLU A 300 -17.33 8.24 16.42
N PHE A 301 -16.40 9.00 15.85
CA PHE A 301 -14.96 8.83 16.07
C PHE A 301 -14.26 10.17 16.38
N PRO A 302 -13.11 10.15 17.07
CA PRO A 302 -12.33 11.36 17.32
C PRO A 302 -11.94 12.11 16.03
N PRO A 303 -11.84 13.46 16.03
CA PRO A 303 -11.47 14.23 14.84
C PRO A 303 -10.17 13.72 14.18
N LEU A 304 -10.13 13.71 12.84
CA LEU A 304 -8.96 13.21 12.09
C LEU A 304 -7.66 13.95 12.46
N THR A 305 -7.73 15.24 12.80
CA THR A 305 -6.58 16.05 13.22
C THR A 305 -5.87 15.52 14.46
N LYS A 306 -6.59 14.93 15.42
CA LYS A 306 -6.03 14.35 16.66
C LYS A 306 -5.63 12.87 16.51
N CYS A 307 -6.15 12.20 15.49
CA CYS A 307 -6.07 10.75 15.31
C CYS A 307 -5.69 10.38 13.87
N SER A 308 -4.82 11.19 13.26
CA SER A 308 -4.33 11.04 11.88
C SER A 308 -3.51 9.77 11.68
N TRP A 309 -2.95 9.22 12.76
CA TRP A 309 -2.16 7.99 12.77
C TRP A 309 -2.98 6.69 12.62
N TRP A 310 -4.32 6.74 12.72
CA TRP A 310 -5.18 5.54 12.64
C TRP A 310 -5.05 4.81 11.30
N ILE A 311 -5.32 5.53 10.20
CA ILE A 311 -5.29 4.98 8.83
C ILE A 311 -3.86 4.52 8.44
N PRO A 312 -2.78 5.31 8.66
CA PRO A 312 -1.41 4.86 8.41
C PRO A 312 -1.03 3.58 9.18
N SER A 313 -1.49 3.44 10.42
CA SER A 313 -1.22 2.23 11.22
C SER A 313 -1.93 1.01 10.62
N ALA A 314 -3.21 1.14 10.27
CA ALA A 314 -3.97 0.08 9.62
C ALA A 314 -3.39 -0.31 8.24
N ALA A 315 -3.00 0.67 7.43
CA ALA A 315 -2.35 0.45 6.13
C ALA A 315 -1.02 -0.31 6.26
N LYS A 316 -0.19 0.01 7.27
CA LYS A 316 1.04 -0.72 7.53
C LYS A 316 0.78 -2.17 7.97
N VAL A 317 -0.23 -2.42 8.81
CA VAL A 317 -0.62 -3.80 9.20
C VAL A 317 -1.23 -4.58 8.02
N LEU A 318 -2.04 -3.95 7.17
CA LEU A 318 -2.48 -4.52 5.89
C LEU A 318 -1.30 -4.88 4.99
N ALA A 319 -0.20 -4.11 5.00
CA ALA A 319 1.00 -4.42 4.24
C ALA A 319 1.78 -5.62 4.80
N LEU A 320 1.77 -5.83 6.12
CA LEU A 320 2.28 -7.06 6.73
C LEU A 320 1.46 -8.28 6.28
N LEU A 321 0.13 -8.17 6.29
CA LEU A 321 -0.75 -9.23 5.76
C LEU A 321 -0.51 -9.48 4.27
N ASN A 322 -0.48 -8.45 3.42
CA ASN A 322 -0.19 -8.62 2.00
C ASN A 322 1.19 -9.27 1.78
N THR A 323 2.20 -8.92 2.57
CA THR A 323 3.51 -9.60 2.50
C THR A 323 3.39 -11.07 2.90
N ALA A 324 2.70 -11.38 4.01
CA ALA A 324 2.46 -12.75 4.46
C ALA A 324 1.72 -13.60 3.41
N ASN A 325 0.71 -13.03 2.75
CA ASN A 325 -0.05 -13.65 1.67
C ASN A 325 0.85 -14.04 0.48
N ASN A 326 1.76 -13.15 0.09
CA ASN A 326 2.67 -13.34 -1.05
C ASN A 326 3.84 -14.32 -0.78
N LEU A 327 4.05 -14.72 0.48
CA LEU A 327 5.01 -15.75 0.90
C LEU A 327 4.44 -17.17 0.86
N VAL A 328 3.16 -17.35 0.50
CA VAL A 328 2.50 -18.66 0.36
C VAL A 328 2.16 -18.91 -1.11
N HIS A 329 2.26 -20.16 -1.54
CA HIS A 329 1.95 -20.61 -2.89
C HIS A 329 1.03 -21.84 -2.85
N PRO A 330 -0.21 -21.76 -3.35
CA PRO A 330 -0.91 -20.54 -3.78
C PRO A 330 -1.10 -19.53 -2.62
N PRO A 331 -1.33 -18.24 -2.90
CA PRO A 331 -1.60 -17.25 -1.85
C PRO A 331 -2.86 -17.61 -1.05
N LEU A 332 -2.89 -17.24 0.24
CA LEU A 332 -4.00 -17.54 1.15
C LEU A 332 -5.31 -16.92 0.68
N VAL A 333 -5.28 -15.69 0.18
CA VAL A 333 -6.44 -14.99 -0.41
C VAL A 333 -6.05 -14.33 -1.74
N PRO A 334 -6.99 -14.17 -2.69
CA PRO A 334 -6.77 -13.41 -3.91
C PRO A 334 -6.32 -11.97 -3.61
N TYR A 335 -5.49 -11.38 -4.48
CA TYR A 335 -5.06 -9.98 -4.33
C TYR A 335 -6.25 -8.99 -4.38
N THR A 336 -7.37 -9.39 -4.98
CA THR A 336 -8.61 -8.59 -5.03
C THR A 336 -9.26 -8.43 -3.65
N ASP A 337 -9.05 -9.37 -2.73
CA ASP A 337 -9.59 -9.29 -1.36
C ASP A 337 -8.91 -8.19 -0.53
N PHE A 338 -7.77 -7.65 -1.01
CA PHE A 338 -7.11 -6.49 -0.41
C PHE A 338 -7.63 -5.14 -0.94
N TYR A 339 -8.42 -5.12 -2.02
CA TYR A 339 -8.90 -3.87 -2.62
C TYR A 339 -9.96 -3.20 -1.74
N ASN A 340 -9.77 -1.91 -1.46
CA ASN A 340 -10.77 -1.09 -0.79
C ASN A 340 -11.47 -0.19 -1.82
N SER A 341 -12.69 -0.56 -2.20
CA SER A 341 -13.52 0.23 -3.13
C SER A 341 -13.94 1.58 -2.57
N THR A 342 -13.95 1.81 -1.25
CA THR A 342 -14.28 3.15 -0.71
C THR A 342 -13.19 4.18 -1.03
N LEU A 343 -11.98 3.75 -1.41
CA LEU A 343 -10.95 4.65 -1.92
C LEU A 343 -11.30 5.23 -3.30
N ASP A 344 -12.23 4.63 -4.05
CA ASP A 344 -12.70 5.19 -5.33
C ASP A 344 -13.52 6.49 -5.15
N HIS A 345 -13.82 6.88 -3.90
CA HIS A 345 -14.58 8.07 -3.52
C HIS A 345 -13.74 9.21 -2.89
N ILE A 346 -12.42 9.04 -2.73
CA ILE A 346 -11.52 10.10 -2.24
C ILE A 346 -10.95 10.92 -3.42
N ASP A 347 -10.30 12.05 -3.17
CA ASP A 347 -9.50 12.71 -4.21
C ASP A 347 -8.22 11.91 -4.47
N LEU A 348 -8.33 10.98 -5.42
CA LEU A 348 -7.22 10.14 -5.89
C LEU A 348 -6.03 10.94 -6.44
N MET A 349 -6.26 12.18 -6.91
CA MET A 349 -5.19 13.02 -7.45
C MET A 349 -4.47 13.80 -6.36
N GLU A 350 -5.16 14.26 -5.31
CA GLU A 350 -4.51 14.80 -4.10
C GLU A 350 -3.63 13.74 -3.42
N GLU A 351 -4.14 12.51 -3.30
CA GLU A 351 -3.38 11.37 -2.78
C GLU A 351 -2.15 11.05 -3.64
N TYR A 352 -2.29 11.09 -4.97
CA TYR A 352 -1.19 10.85 -5.91
C TYR A 352 -0.15 11.99 -5.91
N HIS A 353 -0.57 13.25 -5.88
CA HIS A 353 0.33 14.41 -5.78
C HIS A 353 1.06 14.45 -4.44
N THR A 354 0.38 14.09 -3.35
CA THR A 354 1.02 13.89 -2.03
C THR A 354 2.10 12.81 -2.11
N TRP A 355 1.83 11.67 -2.76
CA TRP A 355 2.83 10.63 -2.97
C TRP A 355 3.97 11.05 -3.91
N GLN A 356 3.71 11.76 -5.01
CA GLN A 356 4.78 12.27 -5.88
C GLN A 356 5.69 13.27 -5.13
N SER A 357 5.12 14.13 -4.29
CA SER A 357 5.85 15.19 -3.60
C SER A 357 6.68 14.70 -2.41
N PHE A 358 6.19 13.71 -1.66
CA PHE A 358 6.82 13.21 -0.44
C PHE A 358 7.35 11.77 -0.56
N GLY A 359 7.02 11.06 -1.65
CA GLY A 359 7.41 9.68 -1.88
C GLY A 359 6.90 8.74 -0.79
N ASN A 360 7.80 7.85 -0.34
CA ASN A 360 7.57 6.95 0.78
C ASN A 360 8.08 7.52 2.12
N SER A 361 8.23 8.85 2.23
CA SER A 361 8.68 9.52 3.46
C SER A 361 7.66 9.40 4.57
N HIS A 362 8.10 9.18 5.81
CA HIS A 362 7.23 9.06 6.98
C HIS A 362 6.53 10.39 7.40
N SER A 363 6.82 11.50 6.73
CA SER A 363 6.25 12.82 7.02
C SER A 363 4.80 12.99 6.56
N ARG A 364 4.38 12.28 5.50
CA ARG A 364 2.99 12.25 5.03
C ARG A 364 2.60 10.86 4.54
N PHE A 365 1.39 10.46 4.92
CA PHE A 365 0.74 9.26 4.41
C PHE A 365 0.05 9.55 3.08
N SER A 366 0.03 8.55 2.20
CA SER A 366 -0.85 8.48 1.03
C SER A 366 -1.14 7.01 0.73
N PHE A 367 -2.36 6.69 0.31
CA PHE A 367 -2.75 5.35 -0.14
C PHE A 367 -1.92 4.89 -1.34
N CYS A 368 -1.33 5.80 -2.13
CA CYS A 368 -0.42 5.44 -3.23
C CYS A 368 0.88 4.77 -2.75
N GLN A 369 1.24 4.90 -1.46
CA GLN A 369 2.32 4.13 -0.83
C GLN A 369 1.94 2.64 -0.65
N TYR A 370 0.64 2.31 -0.72
CA TYR A 370 0.06 0.98 -0.50
C TYR A 370 -0.80 0.52 -1.70
N PRO A 371 -0.22 0.41 -2.91
CA PRO A 371 -0.97 0.21 -4.16
C PRO A 371 -1.76 -1.10 -4.21
N PHE A 372 -1.48 -2.08 -3.36
CA PHE A 372 -2.27 -3.31 -3.25
C PHE A 372 -3.67 -3.07 -2.65
N VAL A 373 -3.91 -1.95 -1.96
CA VAL A 373 -5.23 -1.57 -1.42
C VAL A 373 -6.07 -0.80 -2.45
N ILE A 374 -5.43 -0.12 -3.40
CA ILE A 374 -6.12 0.69 -4.41
C ILE A 374 -6.77 -0.22 -5.47
N SER A 375 -8.04 0.01 -5.77
CA SER A 375 -8.78 -0.74 -6.80
C SER A 375 -8.16 -0.57 -8.20
N ILE A 376 -8.50 -1.46 -9.13
CA ILE A 376 -8.11 -1.31 -10.54
C ILE A 376 -8.76 -0.07 -11.20
N ALA A 377 -9.94 0.34 -10.74
CA ALA A 377 -10.64 1.52 -11.23
C ALA A 377 -9.94 2.81 -10.80
N ALA A 378 -9.59 2.93 -9.52
CA ALA A 378 -8.82 4.06 -9.00
C ALA A 378 -7.41 4.14 -9.63
N LYS A 379 -6.69 3.02 -9.77
CA LYS A 379 -5.41 2.97 -10.50
C LYS A 379 -5.54 3.50 -11.93
N LYS A 380 -6.58 3.07 -12.66
CA LYS A 380 -6.85 3.56 -14.03
C LYS A 380 -7.10 5.07 -14.03
N ILE A 381 -7.86 5.61 -13.08
CA ILE A 381 -8.13 7.05 -12.96
C ILE A 381 -6.82 7.81 -12.72
N ILE A 382 -6.00 7.38 -11.77
CA ILE A 382 -4.70 8.02 -11.45
C ILE A 382 -3.80 8.05 -12.68
N ILE A 383 -3.58 6.91 -13.36
CA ILE A 383 -2.71 6.80 -14.53
C ILE A 383 -3.25 7.66 -15.70
N GLN A 384 -4.55 7.60 -15.96
CA GLN A 384 -5.19 8.41 -17.00
C GLN A 384 -5.01 9.91 -16.73
N ARG A 385 -5.29 10.38 -15.50
CA ARG A 385 -5.18 11.79 -15.12
C ARG A 385 -3.73 12.29 -15.10
N ASP A 386 -2.78 11.49 -14.63
CA ASP A 386 -1.35 11.81 -14.69
C ASP A 386 -0.90 11.96 -16.16
N SER A 387 -1.30 11.04 -17.05
CA SER A 387 -0.98 11.14 -18.49
C SER A 387 -1.59 12.40 -19.14
N GLU A 388 -2.82 12.77 -18.80
CA GLU A 388 -3.49 13.99 -19.27
C GLU A 388 -2.75 15.25 -18.77
N GLN A 389 -2.37 15.27 -17.48
CA GLN A 389 -1.64 16.39 -16.88
C GLN A 389 -0.24 16.54 -17.51
N GLN A 390 0.50 15.46 -17.72
CA GLN A 390 1.80 15.49 -18.39
C GLN A 390 1.70 15.94 -19.84
N MET A 391 0.66 15.49 -20.57
CA MET A 391 0.39 15.88 -21.96
C MET A 391 0.14 17.39 -22.07
N ILE A 392 -0.71 17.94 -21.20
CA ILE A 392 -0.99 19.39 -21.14
C ILE A 392 0.27 20.17 -20.75
N SER A 393 1.02 19.69 -19.75
CA SER A 393 2.24 20.33 -19.27
C SER A 393 3.31 20.43 -20.36
N ILE A 394 3.56 19.36 -21.11
CA ILE A 394 4.58 19.31 -22.18
C ILE A 394 4.16 20.14 -23.39
N ALA A 395 2.86 20.17 -23.74
CA ALA A 395 2.33 21.06 -24.76
C ALA A 395 2.48 22.54 -24.36
N ARG A 396 2.17 22.88 -23.09
CA ARG A 396 2.35 24.24 -22.54
C ARG A 396 3.82 24.66 -22.50
N GLN A 397 4.73 23.78 -22.08
CA GLN A 397 6.17 24.06 -22.06
C GLN A 397 6.68 24.35 -23.47
N SER A 398 6.26 23.56 -24.46
CA SER A 398 6.63 23.78 -25.87
C SER A 398 6.18 25.14 -26.41
N LEU A 399 5.00 25.60 -25.99
CA LEU A 399 4.49 26.94 -26.33
C LEU A 399 5.32 28.04 -25.67
N VAL A 400 5.61 27.92 -24.37
CA VAL A 400 6.44 28.86 -23.60
C VAL A 400 7.85 28.97 -24.22
N ASP A 401 8.46 27.84 -24.58
CA ASP A 401 9.80 27.80 -25.18
C ASP A 401 9.85 28.51 -26.53
N LYS A 402 8.83 28.36 -27.39
CA LYS A 402 8.77 29.10 -28.68
C LYS A 402 8.55 30.60 -28.49
N VAL A 403 7.65 30.98 -27.57
CA VAL A 403 7.39 32.40 -27.25
C VAL A 403 8.64 33.06 -26.66
N SER A 404 9.35 32.38 -25.76
CA SER A 404 10.63 32.85 -25.19
C SER A 404 11.69 33.07 -26.29
N ARG A 405 11.76 32.17 -27.28
CA ARG A 405 12.62 32.29 -28.47
C ARG A 405 12.13 33.30 -29.51
N ARG A 406 11.07 34.07 -29.23
CA ARG A 406 10.40 35.02 -30.15
C ARG A 406 9.94 34.40 -31.48
N GLN A 407 9.72 33.09 -31.51
CA GLN A 407 9.22 32.38 -32.68
C GLN A 407 7.70 32.48 -32.75
N ARG A 408 7.13 32.59 -33.95
CA ARG A 408 5.67 32.55 -34.13
C ARG A 408 5.13 31.19 -33.69
N PRO A 409 4.18 31.12 -32.75
CA PRO A 409 3.61 29.85 -32.32
C PRO A 409 2.67 29.28 -33.38
N ASP A 410 2.89 28.00 -33.74
CA ASP A 410 1.99 27.18 -34.55
C ASP A 410 1.29 26.15 -33.64
N MET A 411 -0.03 26.03 -33.78
CA MET A 411 -0.87 25.08 -33.05
C MET A 411 -0.42 23.62 -33.23
N ASN A 412 0.19 23.27 -34.37
CA ASN A 412 0.71 21.91 -34.56
C ASN A 412 1.77 21.53 -33.51
N MET A 413 2.47 22.48 -32.87
CA MET A 413 3.49 22.16 -31.86
C MET A 413 2.94 21.49 -30.59
N LEU A 414 1.64 21.63 -30.34
CA LEU A 414 0.95 21.09 -29.16
C LEU A 414 0.67 19.58 -29.30
N PHE A 415 0.89 19.03 -30.50
CA PHE A 415 0.57 17.65 -30.87
C PHE A 415 1.82 16.89 -31.33
N LEU A 416 1.82 15.59 -31.10
CA LEU A 416 2.71 14.65 -31.79
C LEU A 416 2.09 14.36 -33.16
N ASN A 417 2.49 15.13 -34.18
CA ASN A 417 1.99 14.95 -35.54
C ASN A 417 2.76 13.81 -36.23
N MET A 418 2.06 12.75 -36.63
CA MET A 418 2.59 11.60 -37.35
C MET A 418 2.16 11.66 -38.82
N LYS A 419 3.11 11.78 -39.75
CA LYS A 419 2.87 11.74 -41.19
C LYS A 419 3.35 10.42 -41.77
N VAL A 420 2.42 9.58 -42.24
CA VAL A 420 2.72 8.20 -42.65
C VAL A 420 2.04 7.84 -43.97
N ARG A 421 2.66 6.95 -44.76
CA ARG A 421 2.05 6.39 -45.97
C ARG A 421 1.42 5.03 -45.65
N ARG A 422 0.23 4.75 -46.17
CA ARG A 422 -0.44 3.44 -45.98
C ARG A 422 0.43 2.25 -46.42
N THR A 423 1.22 2.43 -47.48
CA THR A 423 2.13 1.40 -48.03
C THR A 423 3.41 1.18 -47.23
N HIS A 424 3.77 2.11 -46.32
CA HIS A 424 5.03 2.10 -45.57
C HIS A 424 4.76 2.35 -44.07
N LEU A 425 3.67 1.79 -43.57
CA LEU A 425 3.08 2.15 -42.28
C LEU A 425 4.06 1.97 -41.11
N VAL A 426 4.69 0.79 -40.99
CA VAL A 426 5.62 0.47 -39.90
C VAL A 426 6.88 1.31 -39.98
N SER A 427 7.52 1.39 -41.16
CA SER A 427 8.76 2.14 -41.34
C SER A 427 8.57 3.63 -41.11
N ASP A 428 7.53 4.25 -41.69
CA ASP A 428 7.26 5.68 -41.51
C ASP A 428 6.93 6.00 -40.05
N SER A 429 6.24 5.09 -39.34
CA SER A 429 5.92 5.26 -37.92
C SER A 429 7.17 5.19 -37.03
N LEU A 430 8.06 4.22 -37.26
CA LEU A 430 9.34 4.10 -36.56
C LEU A 430 10.20 5.36 -36.75
N ASP A 431 10.28 5.84 -37.99
CA ASP A 431 11.05 7.02 -38.39
C ASP A 431 10.53 8.30 -37.72
N GLU A 432 9.21 8.52 -37.74
CA GLU A 432 8.58 9.69 -37.13
C GLU A 432 8.72 9.70 -35.60
N LEU A 433 8.47 8.58 -34.92
CA LEU A 433 8.64 8.46 -33.46
C LEU A 433 10.10 8.59 -33.03
N THR A 434 11.04 8.06 -33.83
CA THR A 434 12.48 8.19 -33.57
C THR A 434 12.95 9.64 -33.73
N ARG A 435 12.43 10.37 -34.72
CA ARG A 435 12.71 11.80 -34.91
C ARG A 435 12.05 12.68 -33.85
N LYS A 436 10.90 12.28 -33.29
CA LYS A 436 10.05 13.09 -32.39
C LYS A 436 10.06 12.64 -30.92
N ARG A 437 11.17 12.06 -30.44
CA ARG A 437 11.30 11.51 -29.06
C ARG A 437 10.91 12.48 -27.94
N ALA A 438 11.17 13.79 -28.08
CA ALA A 438 10.80 14.79 -27.08
C ALA A 438 9.28 15.06 -27.01
N ASP A 439 8.55 14.74 -28.08
CA ASP A 439 7.13 15.03 -28.25
C ASP A 439 6.23 13.81 -27.94
N LEU A 440 6.79 12.64 -27.59
CA LEU A 440 6.05 11.39 -27.41
C LEU A 440 4.91 11.45 -26.38
N LYS A 441 4.99 12.36 -25.41
CA LYS A 441 3.95 12.59 -24.40
C LYS A 441 2.89 13.62 -24.81
N LYS A 442 2.99 14.24 -25.99
CA LYS A 442 1.96 15.15 -26.53
C LYS A 442 0.80 14.36 -27.11
N LYS A 443 -0.33 15.03 -27.32
CA LYS A 443 -1.50 14.41 -27.96
C LYS A 443 -1.15 13.97 -29.39
N LEU A 444 -1.29 12.69 -29.67
CA LEU A 444 -1.10 12.13 -31.01
C LEU A 444 -2.12 12.72 -32.00
N LYS A 445 -1.64 12.98 -33.22
CA LYS A 445 -2.45 13.37 -34.39
C LYS A 445 -1.85 12.72 -35.64
N VAL A 446 -2.62 11.88 -36.33
CA VAL A 446 -2.14 11.17 -37.52
C VAL A 446 -2.58 11.89 -38.81
N THR A 447 -1.77 11.81 -39.86
CA THR A 447 -2.12 12.27 -41.21
C THR A 447 -1.55 11.30 -42.24
N PHE A 448 -2.40 10.70 -43.05
CA PHE A 448 -1.97 9.88 -44.18
C PHE A 448 -1.52 10.75 -45.35
N VAL A 449 -0.35 10.45 -45.91
CA VAL A 449 0.24 11.24 -47.00
C VAL A 449 -0.61 11.10 -48.27
N GLY A 450 -1.09 12.23 -48.80
CA GLY A 450 -1.96 12.29 -49.97
C GLY A 450 -3.46 12.27 -49.67
N GLU A 451 -3.86 12.11 -48.41
CA GLU A 451 -5.26 12.06 -47.99
C GLU A 451 -5.70 13.37 -47.31
N ALA A 452 -6.85 13.89 -47.73
CA ALA A 452 -7.47 15.05 -47.09
C ALA A 452 -8.25 14.59 -45.84
N GLY A 453 -7.76 14.91 -44.65
CA GLY A 453 -8.44 14.58 -43.40
C GLY A 453 -7.91 15.36 -42.19
N LEU A 454 -8.83 15.81 -41.34
CA LEU A 454 -8.49 16.36 -40.02
C LEU A 454 -8.71 15.26 -38.97
N ASP A 455 -7.63 14.83 -38.33
CA ASP A 455 -7.73 13.80 -37.30
C ASP A 455 -8.37 14.33 -36.01
N MET A 456 -9.62 13.93 -35.78
CA MET A 456 -10.37 14.11 -34.54
C MET A 456 -10.37 12.83 -33.68
N GLY A 457 -9.41 11.92 -33.92
CA GLY A 457 -9.26 10.61 -33.29
C GLY A 457 -9.55 9.43 -34.23
N GLY A 458 -10.24 9.68 -35.35
CA GLY A 458 -10.57 8.66 -36.35
C GLY A 458 -9.35 8.12 -37.09
N LEU A 459 -8.46 8.99 -37.56
CA LEU A 459 -7.25 8.57 -38.28
C LEU A 459 -6.22 7.98 -37.31
N THR A 460 -6.14 8.49 -36.07
CA THR A 460 -5.37 7.86 -35.00
C THR A 460 -5.84 6.41 -34.72
N LYS A 461 -7.16 6.18 -34.60
CA LYS A 461 -7.71 4.84 -34.39
C LYS A 461 -7.44 3.91 -35.58
N GLU A 462 -7.62 4.41 -36.80
CA GLU A 462 -7.33 3.64 -38.02
C GLU A 462 -5.84 3.24 -38.08
N TRP A 463 -4.94 4.19 -37.87
CA TRP A 463 -3.49 3.98 -37.85
C TRP A 463 -3.08 2.91 -36.84
N PHE A 464 -3.57 2.97 -35.60
CA PHE A 464 -3.33 1.92 -34.61
C PHE A 464 -3.83 0.55 -35.08
N LEU A 465 -5.07 0.46 -35.60
CA LEU A 465 -5.63 -0.82 -36.06
C LEU A 465 -4.85 -1.44 -37.23
N LEU A 466 -4.36 -0.62 -38.16
CA LEU A 466 -3.52 -1.08 -39.26
C LEU A 466 -2.12 -1.52 -38.76
N LEU A 467 -1.52 -0.74 -37.85
CA LEU A 467 -0.19 -1.01 -37.31
C LEU A 467 -0.15 -2.32 -36.50
N ILE A 468 -1.12 -2.52 -35.60
CA ILE A 468 -1.28 -3.77 -34.83
C ILE A 468 -1.43 -4.96 -35.78
N ARG A 469 -2.34 -4.86 -36.77
CA ARG A 469 -2.59 -5.95 -37.72
C ARG A 469 -1.35 -6.34 -38.53
N GLN A 470 -0.51 -5.38 -38.89
CA GLN A 470 0.72 -5.63 -39.63
C GLN A 470 1.80 -6.28 -38.73
N ILE A 471 2.00 -5.75 -37.52
CA ILE A 471 3.03 -6.22 -36.57
C ILE A 471 2.72 -7.62 -36.03
N PHE A 472 1.46 -7.93 -35.74
CA PHE A 472 1.02 -9.25 -35.29
C PHE A 472 0.68 -10.21 -36.45
N HIS A 473 0.96 -9.82 -37.71
CA HIS A 473 0.80 -10.74 -38.84
C HIS A 473 1.85 -11.86 -38.77
N PRO A 474 1.49 -13.14 -38.97
CA PRO A 474 2.47 -14.24 -38.92
C PRO A 474 3.67 -14.02 -39.86
N ASP A 475 3.42 -13.54 -41.07
CA ASP A 475 4.45 -13.25 -42.09
C ASP A 475 5.39 -12.10 -41.70
N TYR A 476 5.01 -11.25 -40.73
CA TYR A 476 5.86 -10.19 -40.19
C TYR A 476 6.88 -10.75 -39.17
N GLY A 477 6.65 -11.95 -38.63
CA GLY A 477 7.65 -12.73 -37.89
C GLY A 477 8.04 -12.23 -36.50
N MET A 478 7.52 -11.08 -36.02
CA MET A 478 7.81 -10.55 -34.67
C MET A 478 7.15 -11.31 -33.53
N PHE A 479 5.94 -11.85 -33.76
CA PHE A 479 5.13 -12.52 -32.75
C PHE A 479 4.61 -13.86 -33.23
N THR A 480 4.46 -14.81 -32.32
CA THR A 480 3.87 -16.14 -32.55
C THR A 480 2.56 -16.25 -31.79
N TYR A 481 1.49 -16.70 -32.45
CA TYR A 481 0.19 -16.92 -31.82
C TYR A 481 0.11 -18.30 -31.16
N HIS A 482 -0.13 -18.33 -29.86
CA HIS A 482 -0.35 -19.55 -29.09
C HIS A 482 -1.86 -19.84 -29.02
N LYS A 483 -2.29 -20.92 -29.69
CA LYS A 483 -3.71 -21.30 -29.78
C LYS A 483 -4.31 -21.64 -28.41
N ASP A 484 -3.55 -22.28 -27.54
CA ASP A 484 -4.04 -22.81 -26.26
C ASP A 484 -4.34 -21.71 -25.22
N SER A 485 -3.61 -20.59 -25.30
CA SER A 485 -3.80 -19.43 -24.42
C SER A 485 -4.52 -18.26 -25.10
N HIS A 486 -4.78 -18.37 -26.40
CA HIS A 486 -5.25 -17.28 -27.28
C HIS A 486 -4.38 -16.00 -27.25
N CYS A 487 -3.12 -16.12 -26.84
CA CYS A 487 -2.18 -15.00 -26.70
C CYS A 487 -1.09 -14.99 -27.78
N HIS A 488 -0.50 -13.83 -28.00
CA HIS A 488 0.72 -13.69 -28.80
C HIS A 488 1.94 -13.65 -27.89
N TRP A 489 3.02 -14.32 -28.27
CA TRP A 489 4.32 -14.29 -27.60
C TRP A 489 5.41 -13.80 -28.56
N PHE A 490 6.54 -13.33 -28.01
CA PHE A 490 7.69 -12.93 -28.81
C PHE A 490 8.21 -14.11 -29.63
N SER A 491 8.43 -13.87 -30.93
CA SER A 491 9.00 -14.86 -31.84
C SER A 491 10.41 -15.25 -31.41
N SER A 492 10.73 -16.54 -31.48
CA SER A 492 12.07 -17.07 -31.19
C SER A 492 12.99 -17.09 -32.41
N PHE A 493 12.51 -16.65 -33.58
CA PHE A 493 13.34 -16.50 -34.77
C PHE A 493 14.30 -15.32 -34.62
N LYS A 494 15.46 -15.38 -35.30
CA LYS A 494 16.41 -14.25 -35.31
C LYS A 494 15.74 -13.04 -35.94
N CYS A 495 15.57 -11.98 -35.17
CA CYS A 495 15.11 -10.70 -35.67
C CYS A 495 16.32 -9.83 -36.02
N ASP A 496 16.44 -9.47 -37.30
CA ASP A 496 17.54 -8.62 -37.78
C ASP A 496 17.36 -7.14 -37.37
N ASN A 497 16.16 -6.74 -36.91
CA ASN A 497 15.83 -5.34 -36.63
C ASN A 497 15.15 -5.08 -35.27
N TYR A 498 15.93 -5.10 -34.19
CA TYR A 498 15.47 -4.79 -32.83
C TYR A 498 14.82 -3.40 -32.65
N SER A 499 14.93 -2.49 -33.62
CA SER A 499 14.24 -1.19 -33.57
C SER A 499 12.71 -1.31 -33.71
N GLU A 500 12.22 -2.39 -34.31
CA GLU A 500 10.78 -2.64 -34.47
C GLU A 500 10.14 -3.11 -33.16
N PHE A 501 10.84 -3.92 -32.34
CA PHE A 501 10.40 -4.18 -30.96
C PHE A 501 10.37 -2.90 -30.11
N ARG A 502 11.28 -1.94 -30.37
CA ARG A 502 11.23 -0.61 -29.75
C ARG A 502 10.04 0.21 -30.23
N LEU A 503 9.62 0.10 -31.49
CA LEU A 503 8.37 0.71 -31.98
C LEU A 503 7.17 0.14 -31.20
N VAL A 504 7.08 -1.18 -31.06
CA VAL A 504 5.99 -1.83 -30.28
C VAL A 504 6.00 -1.36 -28.83
N GLY A 505 7.17 -1.23 -28.20
CA GLY A 505 7.31 -0.75 -26.82
C GLY A 505 7.18 0.78 -26.63
N ILE A 506 7.13 1.58 -27.70
CA ILE A 506 6.75 3.00 -27.66
C ILE A 506 5.24 3.15 -27.93
N TYR A 507 4.67 2.21 -28.69
CA TYR A 507 3.24 2.14 -28.97
C TYR A 507 2.42 1.64 -27.76
N SER A 508 2.91 0.62 -27.06
CA SER A 508 2.23 -0.04 -25.93
C SER A 508 2.34 0.75 -24.63
#